data_AF-A0A7J7K0A4-F1
#
_entry.id   AF-A0A7J7K0A4-F1
#
_cell.length_a   1.000
_cell.length_b   1.000
_cell.length_c   1.000
_cell.angle_alpha   90.00
_cell.angle_beta   90.00
_cell.angle_gamma   90.00
#
_symmetry.space_group_name_H-M   'P 1'
#
loop_
_entity.id
_entity.type
_entity.pdbx_description
1 polymer ?
#
loop_
_entity_poly.entity_id
_entity_poly.type
_entity_poly.pdbx_seq_one_letter_code
_entity_poly.pdbx_strand_id
1 'polypeptide(L)'
;MALHIETPLIASTAISCIASCKVWLKLENCQPSASFKLRGIGALCIESKNAGKKKIISSSGGNAGLAAAYSSKLLNMPCKILYLGAPLNIPSNC
;
A
#
# COMPACT_ATOMS: atom_id res chain seq x y z
N MET A 1 14.07 7.70 -1.10
CA MET A 1 13.82 6.72 -0.01
C MET A 1 12.60 5.90 -0.37
N ALA A 2 12.64 4.57 -0.27
CA ALA A 2 11.47 3.73 -0.53
C ALA A 2 10.54 3.71 0.70
N LEU A 3 9.22 3.70 0.49
CA LEU A 3 8.23 3.58 1.58
C LEU A 3 7.92 2.12 1.95
N HIS A 4 8.29 1.18 1.08
CA HIS A 4 8.11 -0.25 1.29
C HIS A 4 9.36 -0.88 1.89
N ILE A 5 9.21 -2.09 2.44
CA ILE A 5 10.33 -2.88 2.96
C ILE A 5 10.64 -4.07 2.05
N GLU A 6 11.85 -4.62 2.22
CA GLU A 6 12.14 -5.96 1.75
C GLU A 6 11.47 -6.97 2.67
N THR A 7 10.45 -7.63 2.15
CA THR A 7 9.68 -8.62 2.90
C THR A 7 10.38 -9.97 2.89
N PRO A 8 10.15 -10.82 3.91
CA PRO A 8 10.74 -12.16 3.94
C PRO A 8 10.34 -13.02 2.74
N LEU A 9 11.27 -13.85 2.30
CA LEU A 9 11.02 -15.00 1.42
C LEU A 9 11.24 -16.27 2.25
N ILE A 10 10.16 -16.97 2.59
CA ILE A 10 10.24 -18.13 3.48
C ILE A 10 9.86 -19.41 2.74
N ALA A 11 10.57 -20.51 3.01
CA ALA A 11 10.15 -21.82 2.53
C ALA A 11 8.93 -22.28 3.33
N SER A 12 7.87 -22.73 2.66
CA SER A 12 6.69 -23.30 3.33
C SER A 12 6.73 -24.82 3.28
N THR A 13 7.05 -25.47 4.40
CA THR A 13 7.05 -26.93 4.51
C THR A 13 5.67 -27.52 4.27
N ALA A 14 4.63 -26.91 4.84
CA ALA A 14 3.25 -27.35 4.70
C ALA A 14 2.77 -27.32 3.24
N ILE A 15 2.96 -26.20 2.55
CA ILE A 15 2.52 -26.07 1.15
C ILE A 15 3.42 -26.91 0.24
N SER A 16 4.71 -27.02 0.53
CA SER A 16 5.61 -27.88 -0.23
C SER A 16 5.19 -29.35 -0.18
N CYS A 17 4.73 -29.83 0.99
CA CYS A 17 4.20 -31.18 1.15
C CYS A 17 2.95 -31.40 0.29
N ILE A 18 1.99 -30.48 0.36
CA ILE A 18 0.74 -30.56 -0.42
C ILE A 18 1.01 -30.51 -1.93
N ALA A 19 1.90 -29.61 -2.36
CA ALA A 19 2.20 -29.38 -3.77
C ALA A 19 3.23 -30.37 -4.35
N SER A 20 3.81 -31.26 -3.53
CA SER A 20 4.88 -32.19 -3.90
C SER A 20 6.07 -31.50 -4.62
N CYS A 21 6.34 -30.24 -4.30
CA CYS A 21 7.46 -29.47 -4.83
C CYS A 21 7.91 -28.38 -3.83
N LYS A 22 9.09 -27.79 -4.01
CA LYS A 22 9.57 -26.72 -3.12
C LYS A 22 8.78 -25.44 -3.35
N VAL A 23 8.00 -25.01 -2.34
CA VAL A 23 7.22 -23.78 -2.38
C VAL A 23 7.80 -22.74 -1.43
N TRP A 24 7.96 -21.53 -1.96
CA TRP A 24 8.42 -20.35 -1.22
C TRP A 24 7.33 -19.29 -1.19
N LEU A 25 7.19 -18.61 -0.05
CA LEU A 25 6.22 -17.54 0.17
C LEU A 25 6.95 -16.21 0.27
N LYS A 26 6.61 -15.29 -0.64
CA LYS A 26 7.01 -13.90 -0.53
C LYS A 26 5.97 -13.16 0.30
N LEU A 27 6.32 -12.80 1.54
CA LEU A 27 5.38 -12.31 2.55
C LEU A 27 5.05 -10.81 2.37
N GLU A 28 4.41 -10.46 1.26
CA GLU A 28 3.98 -9.07 1.00
C GLU A 28 2.87 -8.58 1.95
N ASN A 29 2.25 -9.48 2.71
CA ASN A 29 1.38 -9.14 3.84
C ASN A 29 2.14 -8.46 4.99
N CYS A 30 3.46 -8.60 5.07
CA CYS A 30 4.31 -7.91 6.05
C CYS A 30 4.68 -6.48 5.64
N GLN A 31 4.27 -6.00 4.47
CA GLN A 31 4.46 -4.59 4.11
C GLN A 31 3.77 -3.68 5.15
N PRO A 32 4.28 -2.46 5.41
CA PRO A 32 3.64 -1.51 6.31
C PRO A 32 2.17 -1.20 6.00
N SER A 33 1.78 -1.23 4.71
CA SER A 33 0.38 -1.10 4.30
C SER A 33 -0.37 -2.44 4.17
N ALA A 34 0.17 -3.51 4.77
CA ALA A 34 -0.32 -4.88 4.78
C ALA A 34 -0.47 -5.57 3.41
N SER A 35 0.07 -4.99 2.33
CA SER A 35 0.07 -5.63 1.01
C SER A 35 1.16 -5.08 0.09
N PHE A 36 1.41 -5.82 -1.00
CA PHE A 36 2.40 -5.44 -2.02
C PHE A 36 2.14 -4.08 -2.68
N LYS A 37 0.91 -3.55 -2.58
CA LYS A 37 0.53 -2.30 -3.24
C LYS A 37 1.36 -1.10 -2.82
N LEU A 38 1.95 -1.13 -1.60
CA LEU A 38 2.84 -0.06 -1.15
C LEU A 38 4.06 0.12 -2.05
N ARG A 39 4.53 -0.93 -2.72
CA ARG A 39 5.70 -0.83 -3.60
C ARG A 39 5.45 0.17 -4.72
N GLY A 40 4.40 -0.06 -5.51
CA GLY A 40 4.05 0.80 -6.65
C GLY A 40 3.43 2.13 -6.22
N ILE A 41 2.46 2.10 -5.30
CA ILE A 41 1.77 3.32 -4.86
C ILE A 41 2.72 4.24 -4.10
N GLY A 42 3.61 3.70 -3.26
CA GLY A 42 4.61 4.50 -2.56
C GLY A 42 5.58 5.18 -3.52
N ALA A 43 6.06 4.45 -4.55
CA ALA A 43 6.91 5.02 -5.58
C ALA A 43 6.20 6.16 -6.34
N LEU A 44 4.96 5.93 -6.80
CA LEU A 44 4.16 6.94 -7.48
C LEU A 44 3.89 8.18 -6.61
N CYS A 45 3.62 7.99 -5.32
CA CYS A 45 3.37 9.10 -4.40
C CYS A 45 4.64 9.95 -4.17
N ILE A 46 5.81 9.32 -4.04
CA ILE A 46 7.10 10.03 -3.94
C ILE A 46 7.34 10.84 -5.21
N GLU A 47 7.20 10.21 -6.38
CA GLU A 47 7.39 10.86 -7.67
C GLU A 47 6.42 12.04 -7.83
N SER A 48 5.15 11.83 -7.50
CA SER A 48 4.12 12.88 -7.55
C SER A 48 4.45 14.06 -6.63
N LYS A 49 4.94 13.79 -5.41
CA LYS A 49 5.39 14.85 -4.49
C LYS A 49 6.56 15.64 -5.08
N ASN A 50 7.54 14.94 -5.64
CA ASN A 50 8.71 15.57 -6.27
C ASN A 50 8.31 16.40 -7.50
N ALA A 51 7.25 15.99 -8.20
CA ALA A 51 6.62 16.75 -9.28
C ALA A 51 5.71 17.91 -8.79
N GLY A 52 5.73 18.25 -7.50
CA GLY A 52 5.01 19.38 -6.92
C GLY A 52 3.52 19.15 -6.67
N LYS A 53 3.04 17.90 -6.74
CA LYS A 53 1.66 17.58 -6.36
C LYS A 53 1.50 17.75 -4.85
N LYS A 54 0.32 18.23 -4.42
CA LYS A 54 0.06 18.64 -3.03
C LYS A 54 -0.89 17.72 -2.27
N LYS A 55 -1.61 16.83 -2.96
CA LYS A 55 -2.64 15.96 -2.35
C LYS A 55 -2.66 14.60 -3.05
N ILE A 56 -3.04 13.57 -2.30
CA ILE A 56 -3.26 12.21 -2.81
C ILE A 56 -4.76 11.94 -2.80
N ILE A 57 -5.28 11.37 -3.87
CA ILE A 57 -6.69 10.96 -3.96
C ILE A 57 -6.72 9.52 -4.47
N SER A 58 -7.47 8.65 -3.81
CA SER A 58 -7.66 7.26 -4.22
C SER A 58 -9.15 6.91 -4.21
N SER A 59 -9.62 6.23 -5.26
CA SER A 59 -11.00 5.75 -5.37
C SER A 59 -11.19 4.33 -4.81
N SER A 60 -10.20 3.80 -4.08
CA SER A 60 -10.24 2.46 -3.52
C SER A 60 -10.31 2.52 -1.99
N GLY A 61 -11.36 1.96 -1.40
CA GLY A 61 -11.45 1.73 0.05
C GLY A 61 -10.66 0.51 0.56
N GLY A 62 -9.97 -0.21 -0.31
CA GLY A 62 -9.21 -1.43 0.03
C GLY A 62 -7.70 -1.20 0.15
N ASN A 63 -6.92 -2.24 -0.12
CA ASN A 63 -5.45 -2.24 0.00
C ASN A 63 -4.75 -1.10 -0.77
N ALA A 64 -5.31 -0.65 -1.90
CA ALA A 64 -4.75 0.49 -2.63
C ALA A 64 -4.96 1.81 -1.88
N GLY A 65 -6.14 2.00 -1.28
CA GLY A 65 -6.42 3.13 -0.40
C GLY A 65 -5.54 3.13 0.84
N LEU A 66 -5.34 1.97 1.48
CA LEU A 66 -4.44 1.83 2.62
C LEU A 66 -2.99 2.20 2.26
N ALA A 67 -2.49 1.74 1.11
CA ALA A 67 -1.16 2.11 0.63
C ALA A 67 -1.05 3.60 0.31
N ALA A 68 -2.09 4.22 -0.26
CA ALA A 68 -2.14 5.65 -0.55
C ALA A 68 -2.15 6.49 0.74
N ALA A 69 -2.99 6.12 1.71
CA ALA A 69 -3.09 6.77 3.01
C ALA A 69 -1.80 6.62 3.84
N TYR A 70 -1.17 5.43 3.82
CA TYR A 70 0.12 5.22 4.45
C TYR A 70 1.20 6.12 3.82
N SER A 71 1.23 6.16 2.48
CA SER A 71 2.19 6.99 1.74
C SER A 71 2.00 8.48 2.03
N SER A 72 0.76 8.94 2.08
CA SER A 72 0.44 10.35 2.34
C SER A 72 0.89 10.80 3.73
N LYS A 73 0.71 9.94 4.75
CA LYS A 73 1.18 10.18 6.11
C LYS A 73 2.69 10.38 6.15
N LEU A 74 3.47 9.47 5.54
CA LEU A 74 4.94 9.59 5.52
C LEU A 74 5.44 10.78 4.69
N LEU A 75 4.69 11.15 3.66
CA LEU A 75 5.03 12.26 2.77
C LEU A 75 4.49 13.61 3.25
N ASN A 76 3.78 13.67 4.38
CA ASN A 76 3.10 14.88 4.88
C ASN A 76 2.21 15.53 3.82
N MET A 77 1.41 14.73 3.12
CA MET A 77 0.45 15.18 2.11
C MET A 77 -0.99 14.83 2.55
N PRO A 78 -1.97 15.73 2.38
CA PRO A 78 -3.38 15.39 2.57
C PRO A 78 -3.82 14.23 1.66
N CYS A 79 -4.68 13.35 2.17
CA CYS A 79 -5.16 12.20 1.40
C CYS A 79 -6.67 12.03 1.51
N LYS A 80 -7.35 11.94 0.37
CA LYS A 80 -8.77 11.63 0.32
C LYS A 80 -9.02 10.26 -0.30
N ILE A 81 -9.63 9.36 0.46
CA ILE A 81 -10.07 8.05 -0.03
C ILE A 81 -11.57 8.13 -0.32
N LEU A 82 -11.96 7.85 -1.56
CA LEU A 82 -13.34 7.84 -2.03
C LEU A 82 -13.78 6.39 -2.22
N TYR A 83 -14.91 6.00 -1.65
CA TYR A 83 -15.52 4.68 -1.83
C TYR A 83 -17.04 4.79 -1.76
N LEU A 84 -17.76 3.78 -2.29
CA LEU A 84 -19.22 3.78 -2.31
C LEU A 84 -19.77 3.87 -0.87
N GLY A 85 -20.62 4.88 -0.60
CA GLY A 85 -21.17 5.13 0.72
C GLY A 85 -20.38 6.11 1.60
N ALA A 86 -19.23 6.63 1.12
CA ALA A 86 -18.54 7.71 1.82
C ALA A 86 -19.40 9.00 1.74
N PRO A 87 -19.70 9.67 2.87
CA PRO A 87 -20.48 10.91 2.83
C PRO A 87 -19.73 11.97 2.01
N LEU A 88 -20.42 12.67 1.11
CA LEU A 88 -19.81 13.69 0.24
C LEU A 88 -19.12 14.82 1.03
N ASN A 89 -19.47 14.98 2.31
CA ASN A 89 -18.88 15.92 3.26
C ASN A 89 -17.82 15.29 4.18
N ILE A 90 -16.85 14.54 3.64
CA ILE A 90 -15.62 14.25 4.41
C ILE A 90 -14.88 15.58 4.63
N PRO A 91 -14.72 16.05 5.89
CA PRO A 91 -14.03 17.30 6.17
C PRO A 91 -12.62 17.28 5.57
N SER A 92 -12.15 18.43 5.10
CA SER A 92 -10.84 18.62 4.43
C SER A 92 -9.61 18.29 5.27
N ASN A 93 -9.82 17.77 6.48
CA ASN A 93 -8.87 17.68 7.57
C ASN A 93 -8.53 16.21 7.88
N CYS A 94 -9.14 15.25 7.19
CA CYS A 94 -8.77 13.83 7.20
C CYS A 94 -7.66 13.55 6.17
#